data_AF-A0A5E3WSJ6-F1
#
_entry.id   AF-A0A5E3WSJ6-F1
#
_cell.length_a   1.000
_cell.length_b   1.000
_cell.length_c   1.000
_cell.angle_alpha   90.00
_cell.angle_beta   90.00
_cell.angle_gamma   90.00
#
_symmetry.space_group_name_H-M   'P 1'
#
loop_
_entity.id
_entity.type
_entity.pdbx_description
1 polymer ?
#
loop_
_entity_poly.entity_id
_entity_poly.type
_entity_poly.pdbx_seq_one_letter_code
_entity_poly.pdbx_strand_id
1 'polypeptide(L)'
;MKFTAVFAALIAGAYAQGINIGSPLPGSSISTGDATVQVRRPNTLTNSKEVAIVISIAPCNAPGACPDPYETLGTTLYDGPFNPQYQAGNNEPYQNFTVSIPDSLGGQKALLSVVHLALAGSGPFPLYQILNATVDVAAK
;
A
#
# COMPACT_ATOMS: atom_id res chain seq x y z
N MET A 1 -20.43 11.73 38.14
CA MET A 1 -19.41 11.95 37.08
C MET A 1 -18.27 10.93 37.23
N LYS A 2 -18.46 9.65 36.82
CA LYS A 2 -17.38 8.64 36.86
C LYS A 2 -17.45 7.57 35.75
N PHE A 3 -18.38 7.67 34.79
CA PHE A 3 -18.55 6.65 33.74
C PHE A 3 -18.38 7.19 32.31
N THR A 4 -18.18 8.49 32.11
CA THR A 4 -18.07 9.10 30.79
C THR A 4 -16.69 8.99 30.14
N ALA A 5 -15.67 8.50 30.84
CA ALA A 5 -14.30 8.39 30.31
C ALA A 5 -14.00 7.06 29.59
N VAL A 6 -14.86 6.04 29.70
CA VAL A 6 -14.57 4.69 29.17
C VAL A 6 -14.92 4.55 27.68
N PHE A 7 -15.91 5.29 27.19
CA PHE A 7 -16.37 5.16 25.79
C PHE A 7 -15.41 5.75 24.74
N ALA A 8 -14.52 6.67 25.12
CA ALA A 8 -13.60 7.32 24.18
C ALA A 8 -12.37 6.46 23.82
N ALA A 9 -12.06 5.44 24.61
CA ALA A 9 -10.88 4.59 24.39
C ALA A 9 -11.11 3.44 23.39
N LEU A 10 -12.37 3.14 23.02
CA LEU A 10 -12.71 1.94 22.25
C LEU A 10 -12.69 2.12 20.72
N ILE A 11 -12.43 3.33 20.21
CA ILE A 11 -12.47 3.61 18.75
C ILE A 11 -11.08 3.44 18.09
N ALA A 12 -10.01 3.23 18.88
CA ALA A 12 -8.63 3.23 18.35
C ALA A 12 -8.09 1.86 17.88
N GLY A 13 -8.84 0.76 17.98
CA GLY A 13 -8.30 -0.59 17.81
C GLY A 13 -8.80 -1.32 16.56
N ALA A 14 -8.14 -1.15 15.40
CA ALA A 14 -8.18 -2.13 14.30
C ALA A 14 -7.17 -1.87 13.15
N TYR A 15 -6.55 -0.70 13.06
CA TYR A 15 -5.59 -0.38 11.97
C TYR A 15 -4.15 -0.75 12.34
N ALA A 16 -3.82 -2.04 12.48
CA ALA A 16 -2.42 -2.42 12.77
C ALA A 16 -1.96 -3.80 12.29
N GLN A 17 -2.81 -4.58 11.61
CA GLN A 17 -2.48 -5.96 11.24
C GLN A 17 -2.10 -6.12 9.75
N GLY A 18 -1.80 -5.02 9.07
CA GLY A 18 -1.65 -4.98 7.62
C GLY A 18 -0.26 -4.56 7.15
N ILE A 19 -0.13 -4.33 5.84
CA ILE A 19 1.07 -3.77 5.22
C ILE A 19 0.94 -2.24 5.13
N ASN A 20 2.02 -1.55 4.81
CA ASN A 20 2.00 -0.13 4.45
C ASN A 20 2.97 0.21 3.32
N ILE A 21 2.65 1.26 2.56
CA ILE A 21 3.53 1.79 1.52
C ILE A 21 4.62 2.61 2.20
N GLY A 22 5.86 2.12 2.17
CA GLY A 22 7.03 2.81 2.72
C GLY A 22 7.60 3.87 1.76
N SER A 23 7.42 3.65 0.45
CA SER A 23 7.79 4.57 -0.63
C SER A 23 7.04 4.16 -1.90
N PRO A 24 6.62 5.09 -2.76
CA PRO A 24 6.62 6.55 -2.55
C PRO A 24 5.65 6.97 -1.43
N LEU A 25 5.97 8.06 -0.75
CA LEU A 25 5.06 8.66 0.22
C LEU A 25 3.95 9.44 -0.51
N PRO A 26 2.75 9.58 0.08
CA PRO A 26 1.71 10.42 -0.50
C PRO A 26 2.21 11.85 -0.75
N GLY A 27 1.99 12.37 -1.96
CA GLY A 27 2.44 13.68 -2.43
C GLY A 27 3.90 13.74 -2.87
N SER A 28 4.62 12.62 -2.90
CA SER A 28 5.98 12.59 -3.45
C SER A 28 5.99 12.46 -4.97
N SER A 29 7.10 12.89 -5.57
CA SER A 29 7.30 12.81 -7.01
C SER A 29 8.04 11.53 -7.41
N ILE A 30 7.56 10.87 -8.47
CA ILE A 30 8.22 9.74 -9.12
C ILE A 30 8.38 10.04 -10.61
N SER A 31 9.36 9.44 -11.28
CA SER A 31 9.53 9.60 -12.74
C SER A 31 8.86 8.48 -13.52
N THR A 32 8.57 8.72 -14.79
CA THR A 32 8.21 7.63 -15.72
C THR A 32 9.40 6.68 -15.92
N GLY A 33 9.11 5.43 -16.34
CA GLY A 33 10.09 4.34 -16.36
C GLY A 33 10.29 3.68 -14.99
N ASP A 34 11.49 3.20 -14.69
CA ASP A 34 11.75 2.44 -13.46
C ASP A 34 11.58 3.29 -12.20
N ALA A 35 10.65 2.88 -11.33
CA ALA A 35 10.45 3.44 -10.00
C ALA A 35 10.46 2.34 -8.94
N THR A 36 10.87 2.69 -7.72
CA THR A 36 10.86 1.76 -6.59
C THR A 36 9.62 1.97 -5.72
N VAL A 37 8.82 0.92 -5.58
CA VAL A 37 7.73 0.83 -4.60
C VAL A 37 8.20 -0.04 -3.45
N GLN A 38 8.28 0.54 -2.25
CA GLN A 38 8.59 -0.17 -1.03
C GLN A 38 7.30 -0.52 -0.31
N VAL A 39 7.09 -1.81 -0.04
CA VAL A 39 6.00 -2.29 0.79
C VAL A 39 6.58 -2.87 2.07
N ARG A 40 6.13 -2.33 3.20
CA ARG A 40 6.51 -2.74 4.54
C ARG A 40 5.44 -3.65 5.13
N ARG A 41 5.87 -4.59 5.95
CA ARG A 41 5.00 -5.47 6.72
C ARG A 41 5.34 -5.31 8.21
N PRO A 42 4.72 -4.35 8.91
CA PRO A 42 4.85 -4.21 10.35
C PRO A 42 4.59 -5.53 11.08
N ASN A 43 5.21 -5.68 12.25
CA ASN A 43 5.00 -6.86 13.07
C ASN A 43 3.55 -6.93 13.57
N THR A 44 2.91 -8.06 13.35
CA THR A 44 1.52 -8.31 13.74
C THR A 44 1.46 -9.28 14.93
N LEU A 45 0.48 -9.08 15.82
CA LEU A 45 0.24 -10.03 16.93
C LEU A 45 -0.30 -11.38 16.41
N THR A 46 -1.05 -11.33 15.31
CA THR A 46 -1.59 -12.50 14.62
C THR A 46 -0.60 -12.97 13.56
N ASN A 47 -0.22 -14.25 13.57
CA ASN A 47 0.58 -14.84 12.50
C ASN A 47 -0.17 -14.73 11.16
N SER A 48 0.55 -14.43 10.08
CA SER A 48 -0.01 -14.40 8.73
C SER A 48 0.90 -15.04 7.69
N LYS A 49 0.31 -15.62 6.66
CA LYS A 49 0.98 -16.16 5.48
C LYS A 49 0.61 -15.32 4.27
N GLU A 50 1.60 -14.73 3.62
CA GLU A 50 1.38 -13.94 2.41
C GLU A 50 0.95 -14.83 1.25
N VAL A 51 0.00 -14.34 0.46
CA VAL A 51 -0.48 -15.02 -0.74
C VAL A 51 0.01 -14.27 -1.97
N ALA A 52 -0.39 -13.01 -2.12
CA ALA A 52 -0.04 -12.19 -3.28
C ALA A 52 -0.15 -10.70 -2.97
N ILE A 53 0.57 -9.91 -3.77
CA ILE A 53 0.44 -8.47 -3.82
C ILE A 53 0.31 -8.01 -5.27
N VAL A 54 -0.55 -7.03 -5.50
CA VAL A 54 -0.69 -6.36 -6.79
C VAL A 54 -0.36 -4.89 -6.58
N ILE A 55 0.53 -4.36 -7.40
CA ILE A 55 0.85 -2.94 -7.44
C ILE A 55 0.29 -2.40 -8.74
N SER A 56 -0.57 -1.39 -8.65
CA SER A 56 -1.20 -0.78 -9.81
C SER A 56 -1.14 0.74 -9.71
N ILE A 57 -1.29 1.42 -10.85
CA ILE A 57 -1.30 2.88 -10.91
C ILE A 57 -2.41 3.37 -11.84
N ALA A 58 -3.13 4.40 -11.41
CA ALA A 58 -4.20 5.01 -12.19
C ALA A 58 -4.01 6.54 -12.26
N PRO A 59 -4.28 7.19 -13.40
CA PRO A 59 -4.29 8.65 -13.47
C PRO A 59 -5.42 9.21 -12.61
N CYS A 60 -5.18 10.35 -11.94
CA CYS A 60 -6.23 11.11 -11.28
C CYS A 60 -6.90 12.01 -12.33
N ASN A 61 -8.04 11.57 -12.85
CA ASN A 61 -8.73 12.19 -14.00
C ASN A 61 -9.19 13.64 -13.77
N ALA A 62 -9.20 14.13 -12.52
CA ALA A 62 -9.46 15.53 -12.20
C ALA A 62 -8.61 16.01 -11.01
N PRO A 63 -8.33 17.32 -10.90
CA PRO A 63 -7.61 17.89 -9.76
C PRO A 63 -8.30 17.53 -8.44
N GLY A 64 -7.63 16.72 -7.63
CA GLY A 64 -8.15 16.29 -6.32
C GLY A 64 -9.09 15.08 -6.34
N ALA A 65 -9.42 14.51 -7.50
CA ALA A 65 -10.23 13.30 -7.61
C ALA A 65 -9.47 12.20 -8.36
N CYS A 66 -9.08 11.17 -7.61
CA CYS A 66 -8.52 9.94 -8.15
C CYS A 66 -9.60 8.86 -8.18
N PRO A 67 -9.47 7.83 -9.05
CA PRO A 67 -10.41 6.71 -9.08
C PRO A 67 -10.53 6.01 -7.72
N ASP A 68 -11.70 5.45 -7.42
CA ASP A 68 -11.84 4.55 -6.27
C ASP A 68 -11.08 3.24 -6.58
N PRO A 69 -10.05 2.88 -5.80
CA PRO A 69 -9.26 1.69 -6.06
C PRO A 69 -10.01 0.38 -5.75
N TYR A 70 -11.17 0.42 -5.09
CA TYR A 70 -12.07 -0.72 -4.99
C TYR A 70 -12.85 -0.98 -6.28
N GLU A 71 -13.00 0.03 -7.14
CA GLU A 71 -13.68 -0.07 -8.43
C GLU A 71 -12.70 -0.17 -9.60
N THR A 72 -11.57 0.56 -9.55
CA THR A 72 -10.61 0.65 -10.66
C THR A 72 -9.19 0.88 -10.15
N LEU A 73 -8.32 -0.11 -10.37
CA LEU A 73 -6.89 -0.06 -9.99
C LEU A 73 -5.98 0.59 -11.06
N GLY A 74 -6.46 0.71 -12.30
CA GLY A 74 -5.67 1.21 -13.43
C GLY A 74 -4.72 0.17 -14.00
N THR A 75 -3.50 0.60 -14.38
CA THR A 75 -2.48 -0.26 -14.97
C THR A 75 -1.79 -1.08 -13.89
N THR A 76 -1.82 -2.42 -13.99
CA THR A 76 -1.04 -3.32 -13.14
C THR A 76 0.44 -3.24 -13.49
N LEU A 77 1.26 -2.93 -12.48
CA LEU A 77 2.70 -2.79 -12.57
C LEU A 77 3.46 -4.02 -12.05
N TYR A 78 2.85 -4.72 -11.08
CA TYR A 78 3.36 -5.97 -10.53
C TYR A 78 2.19 -6.81 -10.04
N ASP A 79 2.24 -8.11 -10.27
CA ASP A 79 1.34 -9.12 -9.71
C ASP A 79 2.19 -10.34 -9.39
N GLY A 80 2.28 -10.68 -8.10
CA GLY A 80 3.10 -11.81 -7.70
C GLY A 80 3.27 -11.98 -6.19
N PRO A 81 4.23 -12.82 -5.79
CA PRO A 81 4.47 -13.12 -4.39
C PRO A 81 5.01 -11.90 -3.63
N PHE A 82 4.71 -11.88 -2.34
CA PHE A 82 5.24 -10.91 -1.38
C PHE A 82 5.97 -11.67 -0.26
N ASN A 83 7.26 -11.40 -0.10
CA ASN A 83 8.12 -12.08 0.87
C ASN A 83 9.06 -11.05 1.56
N PRO A 84 8.51 -10.15 2.38
CA PRO A 84 9.28 -9.08 3.01
C PRO A 84 10.33 -9.65 3.97
N GLN A 85 11.53 -9.07 3.94
CA GLN A 85 12.66 -9.49 4.76
C GLN A 85 13.11 -8.37 5.69
N TYR A 86 13.65 -8.73 6.85
CA TYR A 86 14.38 -7.79 7.67
C TYR A 86 15.69 -7.41 6.97
N GLN A 87 15.92 -6.11 6.84
CA GLN A 87 17.17 -5.57 6.31
C GLN A 87 17.93 -4.83 7.41
N ALA A 88 19.25 -4.75 7.27
CA ALA A 88 20.11 -4.13 8.28
C ALA A 88 19.68 -2.70 8.61
N GLY A 89 19.48 -2.40 9.89
CA GLY A 89 19.09 -1.07 10.37
C GLY A 89 17.59 -0.77 10.36
N ASN A 90 16.74 -1.71 9.93
CA ASN A 90 15.29 -1.53 9.92
C ASN A 90 14.60 -2.35 11.01
N ASN A 91 13.60 -1.75 11.66
CA ASN A 91 12.82 -2.38 12.73
C ASN A 91 11.64 -3.20 12.20
N GLU A 92 11.40 -3.18 10.89
CA GLU A 92 10.26 -3.82 10.23
C GLU A 92 10.74 -4.46 8.91
N PRO A 93 10.21 -5.64 8.55
CA PRO A 93 10.53 -6.28 7.29
C PRO A 93 9.83 -5.55 6.14
N TYR A 94 10.50 -5.52 4.98
CA TYR A 94 9.96 -4.89 3.79
C TYR A 94 10.49 -5.55 2.52
N GLN A 95 9.84 -5.22 1.40
CA GLN A 95 10.28 -5.60 0.06
C GLN A 95 10.20 -4.37 -0.85
N ASN A 96 11.25 -4.19 -1.66
CA ASN A 96 11.28 -3.19 -2.72
C ASN A 96 10.91 -3.87 -4.04
N PHE A 97 10.04 -3.22 -4.80
CA PHE A 97 9.62 -3.63 -6.14
C PHE A 97 10.07 -2.56 -7.12
N THR A 98 10.83 -2.96 -8.13
CA THR A 98 11.10 -2.11 -9.29
C THR A 98 9.94 -2.29 -10.27
N VAL A 99 9.21 -1.21 -10.52
CA VAL A 99 8.05 -1.19 -11.40
C VAL A 99 8.26 -0.18 -12.52
N SER A 100 7.70 -0.47 -13.70
CA SER A 100 7.79 0.42 -14.86
C SER A 100 6.57 1.34 -14.91
N ILE A 101 6.75 2.61 -14.55
CA ILE A 101 5.72 3.65 -14.60
C ILE A 101 5.46 4.05 -16.07
N PRO A 102 4.20 3.98 -16.56
CA PRO A 102 3.88 4.35 -17.95
C PRO A 102 4.19 5.81 -18.28
N ASP A 103 4.79 6.05 -19.45
CA ASP A 103 5.09 7.41 -19.94
C ASP A 103 3.84 8.28 -20.13
N SER A 104 2.68 7.66 -20.35
CA SER A 104 1.39 8.34 -20.47
C SER A 104 0.96 9.10 -19.22
N LEU A 105 1.57 8.80 -18.06
CA LEU A 105 1.33 9.49 -16.79
C LEU A 105 2.26 10.71 -16.59
N GLY A 106 3.23 10.93 -17.47
CA GLY A 106 4.16 12.05 -17.36
C GLY A 106 3.44 13.40 -17.26
N GLY A 107 3.75 14.16 -16.20
CA GLY A 107 3.13 15.45 -15.90
C GLY A 107 1.78 15.37 -15.20
N GLN A 108 1.33 14.17 -14.79
CA GLN A 108 0.04 13.96 -14.16
C GLN A 108 0.16 13.51 -12.71
N LYS A 109 -0.89 13.76 -11.94
CA LYS A 109 -1.07 13.14 -10.63
C LYS A 109 -1.67 11.76 -10.80
N ALA A 110 -1.16 10.78 -10.07
CA ALA A 110 -1.60 9.40 -10.15
C ALA A 110 -1.84 8.80 -8.76
N LEU A 111 -2.73 7.81 -8.69
CA LEU A 111 -2.97 6.99 -7.52
C LEU A 111 -2.21 5.68 -7.69
N LEU A 112 -1.19 5.47 -6.84
CA LEU A 112 -0.54 4.18 -6.70
C LEU A 112 -1.34 3.36 -5.68
N SER A 113 -1.79 2.17 -6.07
CA SER A 113 -2.55 1.26 -5.24
C SER A 113 -1.81 -0.05 -5.04
N VAL A 114 -1.85 -0.56 -3.82
CA VAL A 114 -1.24 -1.83 -3.42
C VAL A 114 -2.33 -2.71 -2.83
N VAL A 115 -2.73 -3.72 -3.58
CA VAL A 115 -3.68 -4.75 -3.14
C VAL A 115 -2.88 -5.87 -2.49
N HIS A 116 -3.27 -6.26 -1.28
CA HIS A 116 -2.59 -7.31 -0.53
C HIS A 116 -3.58 -8.35 0.00
N LEU A 117 -3.25 -9.61 -0.29
CA LEU A 117 -3.96 -10.77 0.20
C LEU A 117 -3.03 -11.64 1.06
N ALA A 118 -3.46 -11.92 2.28
CA ALA A 118 -2.80 -12.82 3.21
C ALA A 118 -3.80 -13.75 3.88
N LEU A 119 -3.31 -14.81 4.51
CA LEU A 119 -4.07 -15.70 5.38
C LEU A 119 -3.63 -15.46 6.82
N ALA A 120 -4.53 -15.02 7.70
CA ALA A 120 -4.22 -14.66 9.08
C ALA A 120 -4.81 -15.66 10.09
N GLY A 121 -4.07 -15.93 11.17
CA GLY A 121 -4.48 -16.79 12.28
C GLY A 121 -4.19 -18.28 12.06
N SER A 122 -4.34 -19.07 13.14
CA SER A 122 -4.09 -20.52 13.13
C SER A 122 -5.24 -21.32 12.50
N GLY A 123 -6.46 -20.78 12.53
CA GLY A 123 -7.56 -21.16 11.65
C GLY A 123 -7.67 -20.07 10.57
N PRO A 124 -6.95 -20.20 9.45
CA PRO A 124 -6.64 -19.07 8.58
C PRO A 124 -7.90 -18.47 7.96
N PHE A 125 -8.07 -17.16 8.11
CA PHE A 125 -9.07 -16.37 7.38
C PHE A 125 -8.39 -15.44 6.38
N PRO A 126 -9.05 -15.10 5.25
CA PRO A 126 -8.49 -14.17 4.29
C PRO A 126 -8.43 -12.76 4.88
N LEU A 127 -7.23 -12.17 4.84
CA LEU A 127 -6.99 -10.77 5.12
C LEU A 127 -6.76 -10.08 3.78
N TYR A 128 -7.70 -9.23 3.39
CA TYR A 128 -7.65 -8.45 2.17
C TYR A 128 -7.57 -6.97 2.52
N GLN A 129 -6.67 -6.24 1.87
CA GLN A 129 -6.54 -4.79 2.05
C GLN A 129 -6.04 -4.12 0.77
N ILE A 130 -6.42 -2.86 0.60
CA ILE A 130 -5.90 -1.99 -0.46
C ILE A 130 -5.31 -0.76 0.22
N LEU A 131 -4.08 -0.41 -0.12
CA LEU A 131 -3.43 0.81 0.33
C LEU A 131 -3.11 1.70 -0.84
N ASN A 132 -3.14 3.00 -0.61
CA ASN A 132 -2.94 3.96 -1.68
C ASN A 132 -1.95 5.04 -1.28
N ALA A 133 -1.19 5.49 -2.26
CA ALA A 133 -0.38 6.69 -2.18
C ALA A 133 -0.59 7.50 -3.45
N THR A 134 -1.02 8.75 -3.30
CA THR A 134 -1.10 9.65 -4.44
C THR A 134 0.30 10.20 -4.74
N VAL A 135 0.70 10.23 -5.99
CA VAL A 135 2.05 10.65 -6.43
C VAL A 135 1.95 11.63 -7.59
N ASP A 136 2.95 12.49 -7.70
CA ASP A 136 3.12 13.36 -8.86
C ASP A 136 4.12 12.72 -9.82
N VAL A 137 3.71 12.44 -11.05
CA VAL A 137 4.54 11.72 -12.01
C VAL A 137 5.27 12.73 -12.92
N ALA A 138 6.59 12.79 -12.80
CA ALA A 138 7.45 13.60 -13.67
C ALA A 138 7.75 12.86 -14.98
N ALA A 139 7.57 13.54 -16.11
CA ALA A 139 8.05 13.03 -17.40
C ALA A 139 9.58 13.03 -17.42
N LYS A 140 10.16 11.99 -18.02
CA LYS A 140 11.61 11.86 -18.23
C LYS A 140 12.03 12.40 -19.59
#